data_AF-A0A1Q8R2W5-F1
#
_entry.id   AF-A0A1Q8R2W5-F1
#
_cell.length_a   1.000
_cell.length_b   1.000
_cell.length_c   1.000
_cell.angle_alpha   90.00
_cell.angle_beta   90.00
_cell.angle_gamma   90.00
#
_symmetry.space_group_name_H-M   'P 1'
#
loop_
_entity.id
_entity.type
_entity.pdbx_description
1 polymer ?
#
loop_
_entity_poly.entity_id
_entity_poly.type
_entity_poly.pdbx_seq_one_letter_code
_entity_poly.pdbx_strand_id
1 'polypeptide(L)'
;MKKLFEIPKFNEAQISKQAEKQIKFLKAVYPFLEDEENWNEGAIELRPLQRSKDAKYLKSYNAWHIQEKDIDALKKFLGMVNGKGYCLYFSGFAFDYQKEVLKPDGKKYQKGKINNENSLFTCILSADFDGISAEEFKESKQRLLDIGIETIDVFTGHGFQSHILLNHQVLDKDIFKKFTELLTSKGFKVDPAIVDSARILRMPYTFNCKALDKNSKYYDAKIPEILPTTDVGWTEKRYHVLEIFQKLQSLPDVIPQTHTMTEIEIKSIPTAPLVVAEKKKKELEIKEVGRIKLQSLKDVYTMIDYERLPEAIQKMLAGTQHGIRNQVILFLIPFLRNTLGLNIQTIKQVMSKWAELSGKDVQFILSEVDRIYALAFKGKYGKYTAELAQAYGYLEFSEFKRDNKIVIPNSLLKDFDVIADGSVRIYLAMKLEEKISGIKEYTKKDIQRIADISERTIERNMKDLVAMGYICKRRTNRRQKEEYIFHISPYFSSVQGFTMLENAVVKAMLNDLTDGEMKLYSYLCFMVGKESKNCWASQKYLSEKIGKSGHSVISKMTDLLSQKGFITKKTFKRDEIMHSVYNLNY
;
A
#
# COMPACT_ATOMS: atom_id res chain seq x y z
N MET A 1 3.40 6.95 -43.75
CA MET A 1 4.39 6.33 -42.84
C MET A 1 5.65 5.95 -43.62
N LYS A 2 6.84 6.05 -43.02
CA LYS A 2 8.11 5.73 -43.69
C LYS A 2 8.27 4.22 -43.85
N LYS A 3 8.47 3.74 -45.09
CA LYS A 3 8.77 2.34 -45.39
C LYS A 3 10.19 2.01 -44.91
N LEU A 4 10.37 0.80 -44.38
CA LEU A 4 11.66 0.28 -43.95
C LEU A 4 12.00 -0.94 -44.79
N PHE A 5 13.28 -1.11 -45.12
CA PHE A 5 13.77 -2.23 -45.93
C PHE A 5 14.52 -3.28 -45.09
N GLU A 6 14.76 -2.96 -43.82
CA GLU A 6 15.34 -3.84 -42.83
C GLU A 6 14.56 -3.74 -41.52
N ILE A 7 14.59 -4.81 -40.73
CA ILE A 7 13.91 -4.85 -39.44
C ILE A 7 14.69 -3.99 -38.45
N PRO A 8 14.07 -2.96 -37.85
CA PRO A 8 14.77 -2.14 -36.88
C PRO A 8 15.22 -2.96 -35.68
N LYS A 9 16.45 -2.67 -35.23
CA LYS A 9 17.01 -3.18 -33.99
C LYS A 9 17.03 -2.08 -32.96
N PHE A 10 16.24 -2.25 -31.91
CA PHE A 10 16.12 -1.30 -30.81
C PHE A 10 17.19 -1.52 -29.74
N ASN A 11 17.66 -0.44 -29.13
CA ASN A 11 18.45 -0.50 -27.89
C ASN A 11 17.53 -0.71 -26.67
N GLU A 12 18.11 -0.89 -25.48
CA GLU A 12 17.34 -1.18 -24.25
C GLU A 12 16.33 -0.09 -23.88
N ALA A 13 16.68 1.18 -24.08
CA ALA A 13 15.77 2.30 -23.83
C ALA A 13 14.58 2.29 -24.80
N GLN A 14 14.83 1.97 -26.08
CA GLN A 14 13.79 1.84 -27.10
C GLN A 14 12.88 0.64 -26.84
N ILE A 15 13.44 -0.51 -26.40
CA ILE A 15 12.66 -1.68 -25.98
C ILE A 15 11.78 -1.33 -24.77
N SER A 16 12.32 -0.59 -23.79
CA SER A 16 11.54 -0.16 -22.62
C SER A 16 10.37 0.74 -23.03
N LYS A 17 10.61 1.72 -23.91
CA LYS A 17 9.55 2.58 -24.46
C LYS A 17 8.53 1.80 -25.31
N GLN A 18 8.97 0.78 -26.04
CA GLN A 18 8.07 -0.13 -26.76
C GLN A 18 7.17 -0.90 -25.79
N ALA A 19 7.75 -1.45 -24.72
CA ALA A 19 7.03 -2.17 -23.69
C ALA A 19 5.98 -1.27 -23.01
N GLU A 20 6.33 -0.04 -22.61
CA GLU A 20 5.40 0.92 -22.01
C GLU A 20 4.18 1.19 -22.90
N LYS A 21 4.41 1.44 -24.18
CA LYS A 21 3.32 1.67 -25.15
C LYS A 21 2.45 0.44 -25.34
N GLN A 22 3.06 -0.75 -25.43
CA GLN A 22 2.35 -2.02 -25.53
C GLN A 22 1.53 -2.32 -24.26
N ILE A 23 2.06 -2.03 -23.08
CA ILE A 23 1.36 -2.16 -21.81
C ILE A 23 0.16 -1.22 -21.76
N LYS A 24 0.31 0.05 -22.16
CA LYS A 24 -0.80 1.00 -22.24
C LYS A 24 -1.93 0.46 -23.13
N PHE A 25 -1.58 -0.07 -24.30
CA PHE A 25 -2.54 -0.72 -25.19
C PHE A 25 -3.21 -1.94 -24.55
N LEU A 26 -2.42 -2.86 -23.97
CA LEU A 26 -2.96 -4.09 -23.36
C LEU A 26 -3.88 -3.79 -22.17
N LYS A 27 -3.56 -2.80 -21.33
CA LYS A 27 -4.45 -2.37 -20.24
C LYS A 27 -5.75 -1.75 -20.76
N ALA A 28 -5.71 -1.08 -21.91
CA ALA A 28 -6.92 -0.57 -22.55
C ALA A 28 -7.81 -1.70 -23.08
N VAL A 29 -7.26 -2.71 -23.76
CA VAL A 29 -8.05 -3.81 -24.33
C VAL A 29 -8.36 -4.94 -23.32
N TYR A 30 -7.55 -5.10 -22.27
CA TYR A 30 -7.72 -6.05 -21.15
C TYR A 30 -7.65 -5.30 -19.80
N PRO A 31 -8.72 -4.60 -19.41
CA PRO A 31 -8.74 -3.83 -18.17
C PRO A 31 -8.46 -4.65 -16.91
N PHE A 32 -8.79 -5.94 -16.91
CA PHE A 32 -8.52 -6.82 -15.76
C PHE A 32 -7.02 -7.02 -15.47
N LEU A 33 -6.12 -6.69 -16.40
CA LEU A 33 -4.68 -6.74 -16.17
C LEU A 33 -4.19 -5.71 -15.13
N GLU A 34 -5.02 -4.72 -14.79
CA GLU A 34 -4.76 -3.75 -13.72
C GLU A 34 -5.18 -4.25 -12.34
N ASP A 35 -5.90 -5.37 -12.24
CA ASP A 35 -6.39 -5.89 -10.95
C ASP A 35 -5.33 -6.72 -10.23
N GLU A 36 -4.43 -6.05 -9.51
CA GLU A 36 -3.28 -6.69 -8.85
C GLU A 36 -3.64 -7.58 -7.64
N GLU A 37 -4.84 -7.45 -7.09
CA GLU A 37 -5.24 -8.09 -5.83
C GLU A 37 -6.11 -9.33 -6.03
N ASN A 38 -6.87 -9.39 -7.13
CA ASN A 38 -7.77 -10.50 -7.40
C ASN A 38 -7.17 -11.52 -8.37
N TRP A 39 -7.61 -12.76 -8.18
CA TRP A 39 -7.33 -13.84 -9.13
C TRP A 39 -8.05 -13.58 -10.45
N ASN A 40 -7.29 -13.55 -11.55
CA ASN A 40 -7.83 -13.49 -12.91
C ASN A 40 -7.88 -14.90 -13.50
N GLU A 41 -9.06 -15.37 -13.86
CA GLU A 41 -9.24 -16.71 -14.46
C GLU A 41 -8.64 -16.81 -15.87
N GLY A 42 -8.54 -15.69 -16.60
CA GLY A 42 -8.05 -15.63 -17.97
C GLY A 42 -6.67 -15.01 -18.11
N ALA A 43 -5.82 -15.67 -18.90
CA ALA A 43 -4.54 -15.13 -19.37
C ALA A 43 -4.71 -14.43 -20.72
N ILE A 44 -3.85 -13.46 -21.01
CA ILE A 44 -3.67 -12.91 -22.36
C ILE A 44 -2.51 -13.62 -23.07
N GLU A 45 -2.54 -13.63 -24.41
CA GLU A 45 -1.44 -14.12 -25.24
C GLU A 45 -0.88 -13.00 -26.11
N LEU A 46 0.44 -12.81 -26.09
CA LEU A 46 1.18 -12.16 -27.16
C LEU A 46 1.93 -13.22 -27.98
N ARG A 47 1.44 -13.45 -29.20
CA ARG A 47 1.92 -14.50 -30.11
C ARG A 47 2.91 -13.92 -31.12
N PRO A 48 4.19 -14.39 -31.12
CA PRO A 48 5.09 -14.14 -32.22
C PRO A 48 4.80 -15.10 -33.38
N LEU A 49 4.54 -14.55 -34.57
CA LEU A 49 4.49 -15.31 -35.81
C LEU A 49 5.79 -15.12 -36.58
N GLN A 50 6.53 -16.20 -36.76
CA GLN A 50 7.74 -16.23 -37.57
C GLN A 50 7.41 -15.88 -39.03
N ARG A 51 8.22 -14.99 -39.62
CA ARG A 51 8.13 -14.57 -41.03
C ARG A 51 9.43 -14.77 -41.78
N SER A 52 10.59 -14.61 -41.14
CA SER A 52 11.88 -14.95 -41.76
C SER A 52 12.31 -16.39 -41.44
N LYS A 53 13.07 -17.00 -42.35
CA LYS A 53 13.64 -18.35 -42.14
C LYS A 53 14.65 -18.39 -40.99
N ASP A 54 15.34 -17.28 -40.75
CA ASP A 54 16.40 -17.19 -39.73
C ASP A 54 15.86 -16.93 -38.33
N ALA A 55 14.59 -16.56 -38.21
CA ALA A 55 13.92 -16.42 -36.93
C ALA A 55 13.68 -17.81 -36.31
N LYS A 56 14.08 -18.02 -35.06
CA LYS A 56 13.85 -19.29 -34.36
C LYS A 56 12.40 -19.41 -33.90
N TYR A 57 11.95 -20.63 -33.61
CA TYR A 57 10.70 -20.79 -32.90
C TYR A 57 10.74 -20.05 -31.55
N LEU A 58 9.70 -19.27 -31.25
CA LEU A 58 9.56 -18.51 -30.00
C LEU A 58 8.19 -18.82 -29.37
N LYS A 59 8.19 -19.07 -28.06
CA LYS A 59 6.95 -19.25 -27.29
C LYS A 59 6.22 -17.92 -27.15
N SER A 60 4.90 -17.98 -27.05
CA SER A 60 4.08 -16.79 -26.75
C SER A 60 4.40 -16.26 -25.36
N TYR A 61 4.28 -14.94 -25.20
CA TYR A 61 4.25 -14.32 -23.87
C TYR A 61 2.83 -14.39 -23.33
N ASN A 62 2.69 -14.73 -22.06
CA ASN A 62 1.41 -14.83 -21.38
C ASN A 62 1.45 -14.02 -20.09
N ALA A 63 0.33 -13.36 -19.77
CA ALA A 63 0.18 -12.57 -18.56
C ALA A 63 -1.25 -12.64 -18.04
N TRP A 64 -1.39 -12.61 -16.71
CA TRP A 64 -2.65 -12.52 -15.99
C TRP A 64 -2.84 -11.14 -15.36
N HIS A 65 -1.72 -10.44 -15.18
CA HIS A 65 -1.57 -9.16 -14.51
C HIS A 65 -0.41 -8.42 -15.20
N ILE A 66 -0.32 -7.11 -15.02
CA ILE A 66 0.88 -6.35 -15.43
C ILE A 66 1.51 -5.73 -14.16
N GLN A 67 2.21 -6.57 -13.41
CA GLN A 67 3.09 -6.18 -12.30
C GLN A 67 4.53 -6.03 -12.79
N GLU A 68 5.44 -5.56 -11.94
CA GLU A 68 6.85 -5.34 -12.28
C GLU A 68 7.52 -6.57 -12.91
N LYS A 69 7.28 -7.77 -12.34
CA LYS A 69 7.78 -9.05 -12.90
C LYS A 69 7.25 -9.33 -14.32
N ASP A 70 6.02 -8.95 -14.61
CA ASP A 70 5.36 -9.20 -15.91
C ASP A 70 5.87 -8.21 -16.95
N ILE A 71 6.15 -6.97 -16.53
CA ILE A 71 6.80 -5.94 -17.34
C ILE A 71 8.21 -6.38 -17.73
N ASP A 72 8.98 -6.92 -16.79
CA ASP A 72 10.33 -7.42 -17.06
C ASP A 72 10.31 -8.65 -17.98
N ALA A 73 9.35 -9.56 -17.77
CA ALA A 73 9.14 -10.68 -18.66
C ALA A 73 8.77 -10.22 -20.08
N LEU A 74 7.95 -9.17 -20.22
CA LEU A 74 7.61 -8.58 -21.52
C LEU A 74 8.83 -7.94 -22.18
N LYS A 75 9.63 -7.15 -21.45
CA LYS A 75 10.87 -6.55 -21.98
C LYS A 75 11.84 -7.61 -22.47
N LYS A 76 12.01 -8.70 -21.70
CA LYS A 76 12.83 -9.85 -22.10
C LYS A 76 12.26 -10.53 -23.35
N PHE A 77 10.94 -10.71 -23.41
CA PHE A 77 10.27 -11.22 -24.61
C PHE A 77 10.55 -10.34 -25.82
N LEU A 78 10.33 -9.03 -25.73
CA LEU A 78 10.60 -8.07 -26.80
C LEU A 78 12.06 -8.06 -27.23
N GLY A 79 13.01 -8.19 -26.28
CA GLY A 79 14.43 -8.37 -26.58
C GLY A 79 14.72 -9.62 -27.43
N MET A 80 13.96 -10.71 -27.24
CA MET A 80 14.07 -11.91 -28.08
C MET A 80 13.54 -11.70 -29.50
N VAL A 81 12.52 -10.85 -29.68
CA VAL A 81 11.91 -10.53 -30.98
C VAL A 81 12.68 -9.44 -31.74
N ASN A 82 13.39 -8.59 -31.02
CA ASN A 82 14.06 -7.39 -31.52
C ASN A 82 15.02 -7.68 -32.69
N GLY A 83 14.89 -6.91 -33.78
CA GLY A 83 15.70 -7.08 -34.99
C GLY A 83 15.49 -8.38 -35.76
N LYS A 84 14.40 -9.13 -35.50
CA LYS A 84 14.12 -10.42 -36.13
C LYS A 84 12.76 -10.44 -36.84
N GLY A 85 12.65 -11.30 -37.84
CA GLY A 85 11.47 -11.41 -38.72
C GLY A 85 10.27 -12.06 -38.04
N TYR A 86 9.64 -11.35 -37.11
CA TYR A 86 8.37 -11.73 -36.49
C TYR A 86 7.32 -10.65 -36.70
N CYS A 87 6.06 -11.08 -36.81
CA CYS A 87 4.91 -10.23 -36.54
C CYS A 87 4.39 -10.56 -35.13
N LEU A 88 4.04 -9.55 -34.33
CA LEU A 88 3.40 -9.76 -33.04
C LEU A 88 1.90 -9.55 -33.11
N TYR A 89 1.18 -10.44 -32.43
CA TYR A 89 -0.27 -10.42 -32.31
C TYR A 89 -0.69 -10.62 -30.85
N PHE A 90 -1.84 -10.10 -30.47
CA PHE A 90 -2.46 -10.33 -29.17
C PHE A 90 -3.75 -11.15 -29.33
N SER A 91 -4.13 -11.98 -28.36
CA SER A 91 -5.36 -12.80 -28.43
C SER A 91 -6.61 -11.97 -28.13
N GLY A 92 -7.57 -11.83 -29.04
CA GLY A 92 -8.78 -11.00 -28.83
C GLY A 92 -9.63 -11.41 -27.62
N PHE A 93 -9.53 -12.67 -27.20
CA PHE A 93 -10.09 -13.20 -25.96
C PHE A 93 -8.99 -13.49 -24.93
N ALA A 94 -9.37 -13.45 -23.65
CA ALA A 94 -8.62 -14.10 -22.58
C ALA A 94 -8.86 -15.61 -22.63
N PHE A 95 -7.91 -16.41 -22.15
CA PHE A 95 -7.97 -17.87 -22.23
C PHE A 95 -7.53 -18.57 -20.95
N ASP A 96 -8.03 -19.78 -20.75
CA ASP A 96 -7.61 -20.68 -19.68
C ASP A 96 -6.30 -21.37 -20.07
N TYR A 97 -5.22 -20.96 -19.40
CA TYR A 97 -3.88 -21.51 -19.61
C TYR A 97 -3.70 -22.94 -19.05
N GLN A 98 -4.50 -23.31 -18.05
CA GLN A 98 -4.41 -24.63 -17.40
C GLN A 98 -5.23 -25.68 -18.12
N LYS A 99 -6.25 -25.28 -18.89
CA LYS A 99 -7.06 -26.21 -19.68
C LYS A 99 -6.22 -26.92 -20.73
N GLU A 100 -6.05 -28.23 -20.55
CA GLU A 100 -5.51 -29.10 -21.58
C GLU A 100 -6.54 -29.34 -22.67
N VAL A 101 -6.18 -29.02 -23.92
CA VAL A 101 -7.04 -29.24 -25.08
C VAL A 101 -6.35 -30.20 -26.03
N LEU A 102 -7.10 -31.19 -26.52
CA LEU A 102 -6.66 -32.12 -27.55
C LEU A 102 -7.17 -31.66 -28.91
N LYS A 103 -6.31 -31.80 -29.93
CA LYS A 103 -6.69 -31.65 -31.33
C LYS A 103 -7.54 -32.85 -31.78
N PRO A 104 -8.23 -32.73 -32.94
CA PRO A 104 -8.95 -33.86 -33.53
C PRO A 104 -8.08 -35.11 -33.78
N ASP A 105 -6.77 -34.94 -33.98
CA ASP A 105 -5.80 -36.02 -34.16
C ASP A 105 -5.28 -36.63 -32.82
N GLY A 106 -5.87 -36.24 -31.68
CA GLY A 106 -5.51 -36.70 -30.35
C GLY A 106 -4.24 -36.04 -29.76
N LYS A 107 -3.54 -35.19 -30.51
CA LYS A 107 -2.35 -34.48 -30.00
C LYS A 107 -2.74 -33.28 -29.16
N LYS A 108 -1.98 -32.99 -28.09
CA LYS A 108 -2.19 -31.78 -27.28
C LYS A 108 -1.98 -30.51 -28.11
N TYR A 109 -2.86 -29.53 -27.94
CA TYR A 109 -2.58 -28.17 -28.36
C TYR A 109 -1.37 -27.63 -27.59
N GLN A 110 -0.68 -26.68 -28.21
CA GLN A 110 0.49 -26.07 -27.59
C GLN A 110 0.09 -25.22 -26.38
N LYS A 111 0.71 -25.47 -25.23
CA LYS A 111 0.51 -24.68 -24.01
C LYS A 111 0.90 -23.22 -24.22
N GLY A 112 0.13 -22.30 -23.63
CA GLY A 112 0.34 -20.85 -23.76
C GLY A 112 -0.27 -20.22 -25.01
N LYS A 113 -1.07 -20.98 -25.78
CA LYS A 113 -1.78 -20.49 -26.95
C LYS A 113 -3.29 -20.58 -26.77
N ILE A 114 -3.99 -19.51 -27.18
CA ILE A 114 -5.44 -19.54 -27.30
C ILE A 114 -5.90 -20.43 -28.45
N ASN A 115 -7.00 -21.13 -28.23
CA ASN A 115 -7.83 -21.89 -29.16
C ASN A 115 -9.32 -21.71 -28.78
N ASN A 116 -10.23 -22.24 -29.59
CA ASN A 116 -11.68 -22.02 -29.39
C ASN A 116 -12.19 -22.72 -28.12
N GLU A 117 -11.54 -23.81 -27.72
CA GLU A 117 -11.91 -24.62 -26.58
C GLU A 117 -11.47 -24.00 -25.25
N ASN A 118 -10.31 -23.32 -25.20
CA ASN A 118 -9.77 -22.67 -24.01
C ASN A 118 -10.01 -21.15 -23.92
N SER A 119 -10.58 -20.51 -24.95
CA SER A 119 -11.05 -19.12 -24.84
C SER A 119 -12.10 -18.99 -23.74
N LEU A 120 -12.05 -17.91 -22.96
CA LEU A 120 -12.97 -17.63 -21.85
C LEU A 120 -13.92 -16.48 -22.17
N PHE A 121 -13.36 -15.27 -22.33
CA PHE A 121 -14.15 -14.05 -22.51
C PHE A 121 -13.36 -12.97 -23.26
N THR A 122 -14.05 -11.96 -23.77
CA THR A 122 -13.42 -10.77 -24.38
C THR A 122 -13.88 -9.48 -23.71
N CYS A 123 -13.04 -8.46 -23.78
CA CYS A 123 -13.30 -7.09 -23.30
C CYS A 123 -13.34 -6.07 -24.44
N ILE A 124 -13.33 -6.55 -25.69
CA ILE A 124 -13.38 -5.72 -26.90
C ILE A 124 -14.30 -6.34 -27.96
N LEU A 125 -14.76 -5.55 -28.91
CA LEU A 125 -15.20 -6.01 -30.22
C LEU A 125 -14.22 -5.49 -31.26
N SER A 126 -13.75 -6.36 -32.15
CA SER A 126 -12.73 -6.02 -33.13
C SER A 126 -13.24 -6.13 -34.55
N ALA A 127 -13.01 -5.09 -35.34
CA ALA A 127 -13.22 -5.06 -36.78
C ALA A 127 -11.86 -4.98 -37.49
N ASP A 128 -11.63 -5.82 -38.49
CA ASP A 128 -10.41 -5.78 -39.31
C ASP A 128 -10.77 -5.26 -40.70
N PHE A 129 -10.15 -4.17 -41.10
CA PHE A 129 -10.33 -3.50 -42.37
C PHE A 129 -9.07 -3.72 -43.22
N ASP A 130 -8.96 -4.92 -43.81
CA ASP A 130 -7.83 -5.28 -44.68
C ASP A 130 -8.09 -4.82 -46.13
N GLY A 131 -7.05 -4.30 -46.79
CA GLY A 131 -7.13 -3.95 -48.21
C GLY A 131 -7.96 -2.71 -48.57
N ILE A 132 -8.33 -1.87 -47.60
CA ILE A 132 -9.00 -0.58 -47.85
C ILE A 132 -8.02 0.60 -47.79
N SER A 133 -8.35 1.68 -48.49
CA SER A 133 -7.63 2.96 -48.44
C SER A 133 -7.82 3.68 -47.09
N ALA A 134 -6.97 4.67 -46.82
CA ALA A 134 -7.10 5.50 -45.62
C ALA A 134 -8.38 6.35 -45.64
N GLU A 135 -8.80 6.77 -46.83
CA GLU A 135 -10.04 7.51 -47.08
C GLU A 135 -11.27 6.62 -46.79
N GLU A 136 -11.32 5.40 -47.33
CA GLU A 136 -12.39 4.44 -47.04
C GLU A 136 -12.45 4.07 -45.55
N PHE A 137 -11.28 3.96 -44.90
CA PHE A 137 -11.22 3.73 -43.46
C PHE A 137 -11.79 4.91 -42.69
N LYS A 138 -11.46 6.15 -43.10
CA LYS A 138 -11.97 7.37 -42.48
C LYS A 138 -13.48 7.48 -42.61
N GLU A 139 -14.05 7.12 -43.76
CA GLU A 139 -15.50 7.05 -43.97
C GLU A 139 -16.14 6.02 -43.04
N SER A 140 -15.59 4.81 -42.97
CA SER A 140 -16.07 3.76 -42.07
C SER A 140 -16.00 4.19 -40.61
N LYS A 141 -14.92 4.86 -40.20
CA LYS A 141 -14.75 5.42 -38.87
C LYS A 141 -15.77 6.52 -38.58
N GLN A 142 -16.01 7.42 -39.53
CA GLN A 142 -17.00 8.50 -39.37
C GLN A 142 -18.39 7.92 -39.13
N ARG A 143 -18.77 6.87 -39.87
CA ARG A 143 -20.07 6.19 -39.68
C ARG A 143 -20.25 5.62 -38.27
N LEU A 144 -19.18 5.09 -37.65
CA LEU A 144 -19.21 4.65 -36.26
C LEU A 144 -19.34 5.83 -35.29
N LEU A 145 -18.61 6.92 -35.54
CA LEU A 145 -18.67 8.13 -34.73
C LEU A 145 -20.05 8.80 -34.76
N ASP A 146 -20.70 8.81 -35.93
CA ASP A 146 -22.03 9.42 -36.12
C ASP A 146 -23.12 8.72 -35.27
N ILE A 147 -22.99 7.41 -35.04
CA ILE A 147 -23.85 6.66 -34.10
C ILE A 147 -23.29 6.63 -32.67
N GLY A 148 -22.26 7.43 -32.39
CA GLY A 148 -21.68 7.61 -31.06
C GLY A 148 -20.86 6.42 -30.57
N ILE A 149 -20.21 5.68 -31.48
CA ILE A 149 -19.25 4.60 -31.18
C ILE A 149 -17.84 5.09 -31.47
N GLU A 150 -16.95 4.94 -30.49
CA GLU A 150 -15.54 5.31 -30.57
C GLU A 150 -14.68 4.04 -30.50
N THR A 151 -13.51 4.07 -31.15
CA THR A 151 -12.60 2.93 -31.29
C THR A 151 -11.16 3.31 -30.98
N ILE A 152 -10.39 2.34 -30.49
CA ILE A 152 -8.94 2.36 -30.66
C ILE A 152 -8.65 1.82 -32.06
N ASP A 153 -7.92 2.58 -32.87
CA ASP A 153 -7.59 2.19 -34.24
C ASP A 153 -6.10 1.91 -34.36
N VAL A 154 -5.77 0.75 -34.92
CA VAL A 154 -4.40 0.29 -35.14
C VAL A 154 -4.14 0.19 -36.63
N PHE A 155 -3.15 0.93 -37.12
CA PHE A 155 -2.60 0.68 -38.45
C PHE A 155 -1.76 -0.60 -38.42
N THR A 156 -2.13 -1.58 -39.24
CA THR A 156 -1.53 -2.92 -39.23
C THR A 156 -0.44 -3.11 -40.29
N GLY A 157 -0.15 -2.07 -41.07
CA GLY A 157 0.79 -2.07 -42.19
C GLY A 157 0.10 -2.05 -43.56
N HIS A 158 -0.96 -2.85 -43.75
CA HIS A 158 -1.69 -2.94 -45.04
C HIS A 158 -3.20 -2.68 -44.90
N GLY A 159 -3.62 -2.18 -43.75
CA GLY A 159 -5.01 -1.96 -43.38
C GLY A 159 -5.10 -1.45 -41.95
N PHE A 160 -6.31 -1.48 -41.41
CA PHE A 160 -6.62 -0.95 -40.08
C PHE A 160 -7.40 -1.96 -39.26
N GLN A 161 -7.19 -1.98 -37.95
CA GLN A 161 -8.03 -2.71 -37.01
C GLN A 161 -8.65 -1.72 -36.04
N SER A 162 -9.96 -1.79 -35.86
CA SER A 162 -10.67 -0.96 -34.90
C SER A 162 -11.19 -1.83 -33.76
N HIS A 163 -10.89 -1.42 -32.53
CA HIS A 163 -11.28 -2.11 -31.32
C HIS A 163 -12.24 -1.22 -30.51
N ILE A 164 -13.49 -1.64 -30.37
CA ILE A 164 -14.47 -1.03 -29.48
C ILE A 164 -14.25 -1.61 -28.08
N LEU A 165 -14.06 -0.74 -27.07
CA LEU A 165 -13.81 -1.17 -25.71
C LEU A 165 -15.13 -1.50 -24.99
N LEU A 166 -15.18 -2.63 -24.28
CA LEU A 166 -16.34 -3.05 -23.51
C LEU A 166 -16.20 -2.69 -22.03
N ASN A 167 -17.32 -2.40 -21.37
CA ASN A 167 -17.40 -2.18 -19.93
C ASN A 167 -17.77 -3.45 -19.12
N HIS A 168 -18.09 -4.54 -19.81
CA HIS A 168 -18.32 -5.87 -19.25
C HIS A 168 -17.49 -6.89 -20.05
N GLN A 169 -17.13 -7.99 -19.40
CA GLN A 169 -16.62 -9.17 -20.07
C GLN A 169 -17.78 -9.83 -20.84
N VAL A 170 -17.54 -10.18 -22.10
CA VAL A 170 -18.50 -10.98 -22.88
C VAL A 170 -18.02 -12.42 -22.91
N LEU A 171 -18.86 -13.33 -22.42
CA LEU A 171 -18.57 -14.77 -22.31
C LEU A 171 -18.98 -15.54 -23.58
N ASP A 172 -19.70 -14.88 -24.49
CA ASP A 172 -20.14 -15.44 -25.75
C ASP A 172 -18.97 -15.62 -26.73
N LYS A 173 -18.62 -16.87 -27.01
CA LYS A 173 -17.52 -17.23 -27.91
C LYS A 173 -17.79 -16.87 -29.38
N ASP A 174 -19.05 -16.70 -29.76
CA ASP A 174 -19.45 -16.34 -31.12
C ASP A 174 -19.66 -14.83 -31.30
N ILE A 175 -19.33 -14.01 -30.30
CA ILE A 175 -19.61 -12.56 -30.36
C ILE A 175 -18.87 -11.88 -31.53
N PHE A 176 -17.66 -12.30 -31.88
CA PHE A 176 -16.94 -11.77 -33.03
C PHE A 176 -17.65 -12.11 -34.33
N LYS A 177 -18.19 -13.33 -34.46
CA LYS A 177 -19.01 -13.71 -35.61
C LYS A 177 -20.23 -12.81 -35.75
N LYS A 178 -21.02 -12.69 -34.68
CA LYS A 178 -22.23 -11.85 -34.64
C LYS A 178 -21.92 -10.39 -34.99
N PHE A 179 -20.82 -9.86 -34.46
CA PHE A 179 -20.37 -8.49 -34.70
C PHE A 179 -19.92 -8.28 -36.15
N THR A 180 -19.11 -9.17 -36.70
CA THR A 180 -18.61 -9.09 -38.08
C THR A 180 -19.73 -9.23 -39.11
N GLU A 181 -20.68 -10.14 -38.89
CA GLU A 181 -21.87 -10.31 -39.73
C GLU A 181 -22.76 -9.06 -39.71
N LEU A 182 -22.96 -8.45 -38.53
CA LEU A 182 -23.69 -7.20 -38.40
C LEU A 182 -23.00 -6.07 -39.15
N LEU A 183 -21.70 -5.84 -38.93
CA LEU A 183 -20.95 -4.81 -39.66
C LEU A 183 -21.01 -5.02 -41.17
N THR A 184 -20.85 -6.26 -41.64
CA THR A 184 -20.94 -6.60 -43.06
C THR A 184 -22.32 -6.24 -43.63
N SER A 185 -23.40 -6.57 -42.91
CA SER A 185 -24.77 -6.24 -43.34
C SER A 185 -25.06 -4.75 -43.42
N LYS A 186 -24.42 -3.96 -42.54
CA LYS A 186 -24.47 -2.49 -42.58
C LYS A 186 -23.54 -1.92 -43.64
N GLY A 187 -22.88 -2.74 -44.46
CA GLY A 187 -22.01 -2.30 -45.55
C GLY A 187 -20.65 -1.78 -45.10
N PHE A 188 -20.14 -2.20 -43.93
CA PHE A 188 -18.74 -2.00 -43.58
C PHE A 188 -17.88 -3.04 -44.31
N LYS A 189 -16.76 -2.61 -44.90
CA LYS A 189 -15.80 -3.48 -45.59
C LYS A 189 -14.84 -4.16 -44.62
N VAL A 190 -15.37 -5.01 -43.73
CA VAL A 190 -14.58 -5.76 -42.75
C VAL A 190 -14.20 -7.14 -43.29
N ASP A 191 -13.05 -7.67 -42.84
CA ASP A 191 -12.61 -9.03 -43.16
C ASP A 191 -13.55 -10.06 -42.48
N PRO A 192 -14.28 -10.89 -43.26
CA PRO A 192 -15.21 -11.88 -42.72
C PRO A 192 -14.50 -13.01 -41.96
N ALA A 193 -13.16 -13.07 -41.96
CA ALA A 193 -12.42 -14.09 -41.23
C ALA A 193 -12.41 -13.85 -39.70
N ILE A 194 -12.73 -12.65 -39.20
CA ILE A 194 -12.71 -12.33 -37.76
C ILE A 194 -14.01 -12.81 -37.10
N VAL A 195 -14.11 -14.11 -36.83
CA VAL A 195 -15.36 -14.73 -36.34
C VAL A 195 -15.18 -15.65 -35.13
N ASP A 196 -13.97 -16.17 -34.90
CA ASP A 196 -13.71 -17.15 -33.84
C ASP A 196 -13.11 -16.53 -32.57
N SER A 197 -13.33 -17.19 -31.43
CA SER A 197 -12.79 -16.76 -30.13
C SER A 197 -11.29 -16.99 -29.98
N ALA A 198 -10.66 -17.81 -30.83
CA ALA A 198 -9.20 -17.98 -30.86
C ALA A 198 -8.47 -16.89 -31.64
N ARG A 199 -9.19 -15.88 -32.13
CA ARG A 199 -8.65 -14.90 -33.05
C ARG A 199 -7.53 -14.08 -32.42
N ILE A 200 -6.42 -13.97 -33.15
CA ILE A 200 -5.30 -13.10 -32.81
C ILE A 200 -5.34 -11.82 -33.65
N LEU A 201 -5.10 -10.68 -33.02
CA LEU A 201 -5.22 -9.33 -33.56
C LEU A 201 -3.85 -8.65 -33.55
N ARG A 202 -3.62 -7.65 -34.41
CA ARG A 202 -2.28 -7.08 -34.60
C ARG A 202 -1.87 -6.27 -33.38
N MET A 203 -0.69 -6.57 -32.82
CA MET A 203 -0.13 -5.73 -31.76
C MET A 203 0.38 -4.40 -32.37
N PRO A 204 0.06 -3.23 -31.79
CA PRO A 204 0.71 -1.97 -32.17
C PRO A 204 2.14 -1.89 -31.63
N TYR A 205 2.90 -0.92 -32.13
CA TYR A 205 4.28 -0.63 -31.73
C TYR A 205 5.22 -1.82 -32.00
N THR A 206 5.04 -2.46 -33.14
CA THR A 206 5.93 -3.50 -33.67
C THR A 206 6.03 -3.32 -35.18
N PHE A 207 6.44 -4.37 -35.89
CA PHE A 207 6.61 -4.38 -37.32
C PHE A 207 5.75 -5.47 -37.96
N ASN A 208 5.14 -5.13 -39.08
CA ASN A 208 4.57 -6.08 -40.01
C ASN A 208 5.68 -6.55 -40.96
N CYS A 209 6.11 -7.79 -40.74
CA CYS A 209 7.20 -8.45 -41.47
C CYS A 209 6.67 -9.41 -42.56
N LYS A 210 5.42 -9.28 -43.01
CA LYS A 210 4.83 -10.18 -44.02
C LYS A 210 5.66 -10.25 -45.31
N ALA A 211 6.36 -9.18 -45.69
CA ALA A 211 7.21 -9.15 -46.87
C ALA A 211 8.43 -10.10 -46.83
N LEU A 212 8.77 -10.66 -45.66
CA LEU A 212 9.85 -11.64 -45.50
C LEU A 212 9.39 -13.10 -45.66
N ASP A 213 8.08 -13.34 -45.65
CA ASP A 213 7.50 -14.68 -45.68
C ASP A 213 7.12 -15.09 -47.09
N LYS A 214 7.77 -16.13 -47.63
CA LYS A 214 7.56 -16.63 -49.01
C LYS A 214 6.12 -17.01 -49.33
N ASN A 215 5.32 -17.33 -48.32
CA ASN A 215 3.91 -17.70 -48.49
C ASN A 215 2.97 -16.47 -48.41
N SER A 216 3.51 -15.27 -48.20
CA SER A 216 2.73 -14.04 -48.14
C SER A 216 2.58 -13.41 -49.52
N LYS A 217 1.39 -12.88 -49.82
CA LYS A 217 1.15 -12.05 -51.02
C LYS A 217 2.00 -10.78 -51.08
N TYR A 218 2.60 -10.38 -49.96
CA TYR A 218 3.46 -9.19 -49.85
C TYR A 218 4.96 -9.52 -49.93
N TYR A 219 5.33 -10.79 -50.19
CA TYR A 219 6.72 -11.23 -50.21
C TYR A 219 7.53 -10.52 -51.29
N ASP A 220 8.69 -9.99 -50.92
CA ASP A 220 9.68 -9.50 -51.86
C ASP A 220 11.08 -9.99 -51.44
N ALA A 221 11.71 -10.80 -52.29
CA ALA A 221 13.01 -11.39 -52.03
C ALA A 221 14.18 -10.39 -52.12
N LYS A 222 13.97 -9.25 -52.80
CA LYS A 222 15.00 -8.24 -53.08
C LYS A 222 14.84 -7.02 -52.20
N ILE A 223 13.60 -6.54 -52.03
CA ILE A 223 13.28 -5.29 -51.33
C ILE A 223 12.08 -5.52 -50.39
N PRO A 224 12.24 -6.31 -49.32
CA PRO A 224 11.14 -6.60 -48.40
C PRO A 224 10.70 -5.34 -47.65
N GLU A 225 9.44 -4.93 -47.83
CA GLU A 225 8.87 -3.79 -47.11
C GLU A 225 8.46 -4.19 -45.68
N ILE A 226 9.15 -3.63 -44.70
CA ILE A 226 8.84 -3.74 -43.27
C ILE A 226 8.05 -2.50 -42.86
N LEU A 227 6.83 -2.72 -42.38
CA LEU A 227 5.89 -1.63 -42.08
C LEU A 227 5.67 -1.52 -40.58
N PRO A 228 5.89 -0.35 -39.95
CA PRO A 228 5.59 -0.19 -38.53
C PRO A 228 4.08 -0.28 -38.28
N THR A 229 3.71 -0.93 -37.19
CA THR A 229 2.34 -0.93 -36.67
C THR A 229 2.25 0.06 -35.53
N THR A 230 1.16 0.82 -35.46
CA THR A 230 0.95 1.84 -34.43
C THR A 230 -0.54 2.13 -34.30
N ASP A 231 -0.94 2.61 -33.14
CA ASP A 231 -2.25 3.26 -33.01
C ASP A 231 -2.30 4.54 -33.85
N VAL A 232 -3.46 4.79 -34.45
CA VAL A 232 -3.80 5.99 -35.24
C VAL A 232 -5.08 6.66 -34.74
N GLY A 233 -5.75 6.04 -33.76
CA GLY A 233 -6.90 6.56 -33.05
C GLY A 233 -6.95 5.98 -31.64
N TRP A 234 -7.31 6.79 -30.66
CA TRP A 234 -7.36 6.39 -29.26
C TRP A 234 -8.65 6.89 -28.61
N THR A 235 -9.26 6.05 -27.77
CA THR A 235 -10.36 6.39 -26.88
C THR A 235 -10.21 5.59 -25.59
N GLU A 236 -10.81 6.09 -24.51
CA GLU A 236 -10.97 5.37 -23.25
C GLU A 236 -12.44 5.00 -22.99
N LYS A 237 -13.34 5.41 -23.89
CA LYS A 237 -14.77 5.20 -23.75
C LYS A 237 -15.10 3.73 -23.93
N ARG A 238 -15.86 3.20 -22.96
CA ARG A 238 -16.30 1.82 -22.90
C ARG A 238 -17.81 1.74 -23.03
N TYR A 239 -18.28 0.72 -23.72
CA TYR A 239 -19.69 0.51 -24.01
C TYR A 239 -20.17 -0.81 -23.43
N HIS A 240 -21.46 -0.90 -23.13
CA HIS A 240 -22.07 -2.21 -22.94
C HIS A 240 -22.24 -2.87 -24.32
N VAL A 241 -22.06 -4.20 -24.42
CA VAL A 241 -22.19 -4.91 -25.70
C VAL A 241 -23.56 -4.67 -26.36
N LEU A 242 -24.63 -4.66 -25.56
CA LEU A 242 -26.00 -4.36 -25.99
C LEU A 242 -26.10 -2.99 -26.68
N GLU A 243 -25.47 -1.96 -26.10
CA GLU A 243 -25.52 -0.59 -26.62
C GLU A 243 -24.89 -0.52 -28.02
N ILE A 244 -23.78 -1.24 -28.23
CA ILE A 244 -23.09 -1.30 -29.53
C ILE A 244 -24.02 -1.95 -30.57
N PHE A 245 -24.60 -3.09 -30.24
CA PHE A 245 -25.49 -3.80 -31.17
C PHE A 245 -26.74 -2.97 -31.50
N GLN A 246 -27.35 -2.33 -30.51
CA GLN A 246 -28.49 -1.42 -30.73
C GLN A 246 -28.14 -0.23 -31.62
N LYS A 247 -27.00 0.42 -31.37
CA LYS A 247 -26.50 1.53 -32.20
C LYS A 247 -26.24 1.09 -33.64
N LEU A 248 -25.59 -0.05 -33.84
CA LEU A 248 -25.34 -0.58 -35.17
C LEU A 248 -26.62 -1.00 -35.90
N GLN A 249 -27.59 -1.57 -35.19
CA GLN A 249 -28.89 -1.93 -35.76
C GLN A 249 -29.70 -0.72 -36.22
N SER A 250 -29.47 0.48 -35.67
CA SER A 250 -30.09 1.72 -36.15
C SER A 250 -29.64 2.13 -37.56
N LEU A 251 -28.52 1.60 -38.04
CA LEU A 251 -28.06 1.84 -39.41
C LEU A 251 -28.90 1.02 -40.41
N PRO A 252 -29.14 1.57 -41.63
CA PRO A 252 -29.82 0.82 -42.68
C PRO A 252 -28.99 -0.39 -43.13
N ASP A 253 -29.68 -1.49 -43.45
CA ASP A 253 -29.05 -2.66 -44.06
C ASP A 253 -28.74 -2.39 -45.53
N VAL A 254 -27.53 -2.77 -45.94
CA VAL A 254 -27.07 -2.72 -47.34
C VAL A 254 -27.07 -4.13 -47.95
N ILE A 255 -27.02 -5.16 -47.11
CA ILE A 255 -27.10 -6.57 -47.51
C ILE A 255 -28.26 -7.22 -46.74
N PRO A 256 -29.20 -7.91 -47.40
CA PRO A 256 -30.28 -8.62 -46.73
C PRO A 256 -29.74 -9.64 -45.72
N GLN A 257 -30.12 -9.51 -44.46
CA GLN A 257 -29.76 -10.50 -43.45
C GLN A 257 -30.72 -11.70 -43.50
N THR A 258 -30.18 -12.91 -43.43
CA THR A 258 -30.96 -14.13 -43.24
C THR A 258 -31.50 -14.26 -41.81
N HIS A 259 -30.85 -13.62 -40.84
CA HIS A 259 -31.30 -13.54 -39.45
C HIS A 259 -30.83 -12.22 -38.84
N THR A 260 -31.77 -11.37 -38.43
CA THR A 260 -31.47 -10.17 -37.64
C THR A 260 -31.63 -10.51 -36.18
N MET A 261 -30.59 -10.27 -35.37
CA MET A 261 -30.67 -10.52 -33.93
C MET A 261 -31.81 -9.70 -33.31
N THR A 262 -32.74 -10.38 -32.68
CA THR A 262 -33.84 -9.76 -31.92
C THR A 262 -33.32 -9.09 -30.65
N GLU A 263 -34.10 -8.15 -30.10
CA GLU A 263 -33.76 -7.49 -28.84
C GLU A 263 -33.58 -8.49 -27.68
N ILE A 264 -34.35 -9.59 -27.70
CA ILE A 264 -34.24 -10.68 -26.72
C ILE A 264 -32.90 -11.41 -26.87
N GLU A 265 -32.50 -11.76 -28.09
CA GLU A 265 -31.22 -12.43 -28.35
C GLU A 265 -30.03 -11.55 -27.95
N ILE A 266 -30.11 -10.24 -28.22
CA ILE A 266 -29.09 -9.28 -27.80
C ILE A 266 -29.01 -9.24 -26.27
N LYS A 267 -30.15 -9.05 -25.58
CA LYS A 267 -30.23 -9.05 -24.10
C LYS A 267 -29.77 -10.36 -23.45
N SER A 268 -29.81 -11.47 -24.19
CA SER A 268 -29.38 -12.78 -23.71
C SER A 268 -27.86 -13.03 -23.82
N ILE A 269 -27.09 -12.12 -24.43
CA ILE A 269 -25.63 -12.24 -24.53
C ILE A 269 -25.04 -12.32 -23.11
N PRO A 270 -24.36 -13.43 -22.74
CA PRO A 270 -23.83 -13.61 -21.40
C PRO A 270 -22.67 -12.64 -21.15
N THR A 271 -22.83 -11.81 -20.13
CA THR A 271 -21.83 -10.83 -19.69
C THR A 271 -21.51 -10.95 -18.22
N ALA A 272 -20.28 -10.62 -17.84
CA ALA A 272 -19.85 -10.48 -16.44
C ALA A 272 -19.26 -9.07 -16.20
N PRO A 273 -19.46 -8.46 -15.01
CA PRO A 273 -18.94 -7.14 -14.71
C PRO A 273 -17.40 -7.12 -14.73
N LEU A 274 -16.82 -5.99 -15.19
CA LEU A 274 -15.38 -5.75 -15.08
C LEU A 274 -15.06 -5.21 -13.69
N VAL A 275 -14.36 -5.99 -12.86
CA VAL A 275 -13.91 -5.58 -11.51
C VAL A 275 -13.16 -4.23 -11.51
N VAL A 276 -12.33 -4.00 -12.54
CA VAL A 276 -11.58 -2.74 -12.73
C VAL A 276 -12.46 -1.59 -13.25
N ALA A 277 -13.52 -1.85 -14.01
CA ALA A 277 -14.42 -0.78 -14.46
C ALA A 277 -15.32 -0.29 -13.32
N GLU A 278 -15.71 -1.17 -12.40
CA GLU A 278 -16.35 -0.76 -11.13
C GLU A 278 -15.38 0.07 -10.27
N LYS A 279 -14.10 -0.30 -10.23
CA LYS A 279 -13.05 0.46 -9.52
C LYS A 279 -12.77 1.83 -10.16
N LYS A 280 -12.60 1.91 -11.49
CA LYS A 280 -12.37 3.18 -12.23
C LYS A 280 -13.61 4.09 -12.27
N LYS A 281 -14.82 3.53 -12.35
CA LYS A 281 -16.06 4.30 -12.25
C LYS A 281 -16.20 4.88 -10.83
N LYS A 282 -15.92 4.09 -9.80
CA LYS A 282 -15.80 4.59 -8.41
C LYS A 282 -14.69 5.64 -8.27
N GLU A 283 -13.52 5.48 -8.88
CA GLU A 283 -12.40 6.45 -8.84
C GLU A 283 -12.69 7.77 -9.59
N LEU A 284 -13.42 7.72 -10.72
CA LEU A 284 -13.87 8.90 -11.46
C LEU A 284 -14.97 9.64 -10.70
N GLU A 285 -15.92 8.92 -10.10
CA GLU A 285 -16.91 9.48 -9.17
C GLU A 285 -16.22 10.08 -7.92
N ILE A 286 -15.11 9.50 -7.45
CA ILE A 286 -14.27 10.06 -6.36
C ILE A 286 -13.55 11.35 -6.78
N LYS A 287 -13.05 11.46 -8.02
CA LYS A 287 -12.36 12.66 -8.53
C LYS A 287 -13.28 13.87 -8.71
N GLU A 288 -14.55 13.67 -9.07
CA GLU A 288 -15.53 14.76 -9.19
C GLU A 288 -15.93 15.36 -7.83
N VAL A 289 -15.92 14.55 -6.77
CA VAL A 289 -16.24 14.97 -5.39
C VAL A 289 -15.09 15.73 -4.71
N GLY A 290 -13.86 15.59 -5.20
CA GLY A 290 -12.67 16.32 -4.71
C GLY A 290 -12.71 17.86 -4.89
N ARG A 291 -13.83 18.42 -5.38
CA ARG A 291 -14.08 19.87 -5.50
C ARG A 291 -14.81 20.51 -4.31
N ILE A 292 -15.01 19.79 -3.19
CA ILE A 292 -15.49 20.44 -1.94
C ILE A 292 -14.29 21.17 -1.31
N LYS A 293 -14.33 22.51 -1.31
CA LYS A 293 -13.30 23.36 -0.67
C LYS A 293 -13.32 23.14 0.85
N LEU A 294 -12.37 22.36 1.38
CA LEU A 294 -12.17 22.12 2.83
C LEU A 294 -11.98 23.41 3.66
N GLN A 295 -11.52 24.50 3.03
CA GLN A 295 -11.18 25.76 3.71
C GLN A 295 -12.36 26.51 4.34
N SER A 296 -13.62 26.15 4.07
CA SER A 296 -14.81 26.84 4.63
C SER A 296 -15.60 26.04 5.68
N LEU A 297 -15.10 24.89 6.15
CA LEU A 297 -15.86 24.00 7.05
C LEU A 297 -15.65 24.27 8.55
N LYS A 298 -14.59 24.99 8.93
CA LYS A 298 -14.38 25.43 10.32
C LYS A 298 -15.54 26.27 10.82
N ASP A 299 -16.01 27.19 9.98
CA ASP A 299 -17.13 28.08 10.30
C ASP A 299 -18.48 27.35 10.30
N VAL A 300 -18.55 26.17 9.68
CA VAL A 300 -19.75 25.30 9.68
C VAL A 300 -19.83 24.48 10.96
N TYR A 301 -18.68 24.03 11.49
CA TYR A 301 -18.58 23.15 12.65
C TYR A 301 -18.05 23.86 13.90
N THR A 302 -18.62 25.01 14.29
CA THR A 302 -18.16 25.81 15.43
C THR A 302 -18.27 25.11 16.80
N MET A 303 -19.07 24.05 16.87
CA MET A 303 -19.32 23.27 18.08
C MET A 303 -18.25 22.20 18.39
N ILE A 304 -17.27 22.01 17.49
CA ILE A 304 -16.14 21.09 17.67
C ILE A 304 -14.85 21.73 17.14
N ASP A 305 -13.70 21.33 17.68
CA ASP A 305 -12.39 21.75 17.15
C ASP A 305 -12.06 20.97 15.88
N TYR A 306 -12.70 21.37 14.77
CA TYR A 306 -12.65 20.66 13.48
C TYR A 306 -11.22 20.44 12.97
N GLU A 307 -10.34 21.46 13.11
CA GLU A 307 -8.97 21.41 12.62
C GLU A 307 -8.09 20.39 13.37
N ARG A 308 -8.45 20.05 14.62
CA ARG A 308 -7.75 19.02 15.41
C ARG A 308 -8.21 17.60 15.12
N LEU A 309 -9.29 17.42 14.36
CA LEU A 309 -9.77 16.08 14.01
C LEU A 309 -8.84 15.43 12.98
N PRO A 310 -8.69 14.10 12.99
CA PRO A 310 -8.02 13.38 11.91
C PRO A 310 -8.58 13.75 10.54
N GLU A 311 -7.73 13.84 9.53
CA GLU A 311 -8.11 14.29 8.18
C GLU A 311 -9.26 13.45 7.59
N ALA A 312 -9.26 12.14 7.85
CA ALA A 312 -10.34 11.25 7.45
C ALA A 312 -11.70 11.67 8.04
N ILE A 313 -11.72 12.08 9.31
CA ILE A 313 -12.95 12.54 9.98
C ILE A 313 -13.37 13.91 9.46
N GLN A 314 -12.41 14.81 9.20
CA GLN A 314 -12.68 16.09 8.55
C GLN A 314 -13.37 15.89 7.19
N LYS A 315 -12.88 14.94 6.38
CA LYS A 315 -13.47 14.57 5.09
C LYS A 315 -14.84 13.90 5.22
N MET A 316 -15.04 13.04 6.23
CA MET A 316 -16.36 12.45 6.51
C MET A 316 -17.39 13.52 6.88
N LEU A 317 -16.99 14.54 7.64
CA LEU A 317 -17.84 15.67 8.01
C LEU A 317 -18.12 16.61 6.82
N ALA A 318 -17.19 16.72 5.87
CA ALA A 318 -17.41 17.49 4.65
C ALA A 318 -18.53 16.94 3.75
N GLY A 319 -18.90 15.66 3.91
CA GLY A 319 -20.03 15.03 3.23
C GLY A 319 -19.88 13.51 3.13
N THR A 320 -20.94 12.81 2.68
CA THR A 320 -20.91 11.36 2.46
C THR A 320 -21.09 10.93 1.01
N GLN A 321 -20.31 9.93 0.59
CA GLN A 321 -20.45 9.27 -0.71
C GLN A 321 -21.67 8.34 -0.77
N HIS A 322 -22.14 8.04 -1.98
CA HIS A 322 -23.24 7.11 -2.21
C HIS A 322 -22.85 5.68 -1.81
N GLY A 323 -23.71 4.97 -1.09
CA GLY A 323 -23.46 3.58 -0.65
C GLY A 323 -22.75 3.40 0.70
N ILE A 324 -22.07 4.42 1.24
CA ILE A 324 -21.36 4.33 2.54
C ILE A 324 -21.99 5.16 3.68
N ARG A 325 -23.12 5.81 3.43
CA ARG A 325 -23.85 6.66 4.39
C ARG A 325 -24.01 6.01 5.76
N ASN A 326 -24.56 4.79 5.79
CA ASN A 326 -24.85 4.11 7.05
C ASN A 326 -23.54 3.80 7.81
N GLN A 327 -22.45 3.51 7.11
CA GLN A 327 -21.14 3.28 7.72
C GLN A 327 -20.59 4.57 8.33
N VAL A 328 -20.73 5.70 7.63
CA VAL A 328 -20.33 7.02 8.14
C VAL A 328 -21.09 7.38 9.42
N ILE A 329 -22.41 7.19 9.44
CA ILE A 329 -23.26 7.45 10.61
C ILE A 329 -22.87 6.54 11.79
N LEU A 330 -22.74 5.24 11.54
CA LEU A 330 -22.35 4.24 12.54
C LEU A 330 -20.93 4.45 13.09
N PHE A 331 -20.06 5.12 12.33
CA PHE A 331 -18.73 5.51 12.78
C PHE A 331 -18.75 6.83 13.58
N LEU A 332 -19.30 7.90 12.98
CA LEU A 332 -19.24 9.26 13.53
C LEU A 332 -19.97 9.37 14.87
N ILE A 333 -21.16 8.80 15.03
CA ILE A 333 -21.93 8.97 16.27
C ILE A 333 -21.18 8.39 17.48
N PRO A 334 -20.67 7.13 17.45
CA PRO A 334 -19.82 6.64 18.52
C PRO A 334 -18.53 7.43 18.69
N PHE A 335 -17.90 7.89 17.61
CA PHE A 335 -16.68 8.70 17.70
C PHE A 335 -16.91 10.02 18.45
N LEU A 336 -17.94 10.78 18.04
CA LEU A 336 -18.30 12.05 18.66
C LEU A 336 -18.67 11.86 20.15
N ARG A 337 -19.36 10.78 20.49
CA ARG A 337 -19.74 10.47 21.88
C ARG A 337 -18.57 9.99 22.73
N ASN A 338 -17.87 8.96 22.29
CA ASN A 338 -16.96 8.18 23.15
C ASN A 338 -15.49 8.60 23.00
N THR A 339 -15.10 9.18 21.85
CA THR A 339 -13.75 9.72 21.65
C THR A 339 -13.67 11.19 22.01
N LEU A 340 -14.64 12.00 21.55
CA LEU A 340 -14.67 13.44 21.86
C LEU A 340 -15.46 13.79 23.13
N GLY A 341 -16.26 12.87 23.68
CA GLY A 341 -17.02 13.12 24.90
C GLY A 341 -18.21 14.06 24.73
N LEU A 342 -18.72 14.26 23.51
CA LEU A 342 -19.78 15.23 23.23
C LEU A 342 -21.14 14.75 23.76
N ASN A 343 -21.94 15.70 24.23
CA ASN A 343 -23.33 15.43 24.63
C ASN A 343 -24.24 15.25 23.40
N ILE A 344 -25.40 14.61 23.59
CA ILE A 344 -26.33 14.29 22.50
C ILE A 344 -26.81 15.50 21.71
N GLN A 345 -26.99 16.67 22.35
CA GLN A 345 -27.45 17.89 21.66
C GLN A 345 -26.37 18.40 20.70
N THR A 346 -25.11 18.41 21.14
CA THR A 346 -23.97 18.76 20.29
C THR A 346 -23.80 17.76 19.14
N ILE A 347 -23.97 16.45 19.40
CA ILE A 347 -23.92 15.42 18.34
C ILE A 347 -25.03 15.68 17.31
N LYS A 348 -26.25 15.99 17.74
CA LYS A 348 -27.36 16.33 16.84
C LYS A 348 -27.04 17.54 15.97
N GLN A 349 -26.47 18.60 16.54
CA GLN A 349 -26.04 19.77 15.77
C GLN A 349 -24.99 19.42 14.69
N VAL A 350 -23.96 18.64 15.05
CA VAL A 350 -22.93 18.19 14.11
C VAL A 350 -23.55 17.35 12.99
N MET A 351 -24.41 16.40 13.33
CA MET A 351 -25.02 15.50 12.37
C MET A 351 -26.09 16.19 11.50
N SER A 352 -26.75 17.24 11.99
CA SER A 352 -27.62 18.10 11.19
C SER A 352 -26.83 18.84 10.11
N LYS A 353 -25.69 19.44 10.46
CA LYS A 353 -24.82 20.10 9.48
C LYS A 353 -24.25 19.12 8.46
N TRP A 354 -23.86 17.94 8.92
CA TRP A 354 -23.45 16.87 8.02
C TRP A 354 -24.57 16.43 7.06
N ALA A 355 -25.82 16.35 7.53
CA ALA A 355 -26.98 16.01 6.71
C ALA A 355 -27.25 17.08 5.63
N GLU A 356 -27.19 18.37 6.02
CA GLU A 356 -27.31 19.51 5.09
C GLU A 356 -26.24 19.43 3.98
N LEU A 357 -24.96 19.28 4.35
CA LEU A 357 -23.84 19.17 3.40
C LEU A 357 -23.93 17.94 2.50
N SER A 358 -24.52 16.86 3.00
CA SER A 358 -24.68 15.60 2.27
C SER A 358 -25.96 15.50 1.44
N GLY A 359 -26.78 16.56 1.42
CA GLY A 359 -28.09 16.56 0.75
C GLY A 359 -29.04 15.49 1.28
N LYS A 360 -29.02 15.23 2.59
CA LYS A 360 -29.85 14.22 3.26
C LYS A 360 -30.93 14.88 4.12
N ASP A 361 -32.02 14.13 4.34
CA ASP A 361 -33.06 14.56 5.26
C ASP A 361 -32.53 14.64 6.69
N VAL A 362 -32.54 15.85 7.24
CA VAL A 362 -32.08 16.16 8.58
C VAL A 362 -32.87 15.38 9.63
N GLN A 363 -34.19 15.23 9.46
CA GLN A 363 -35.03 14.55 10.45
C GLN A 363 -34.72 13.06 10.53
N PHE A 364 -34.55 12.41 9.38
CA PHE A 364 -34.05 11.04 9.32
C PHE A 364 -32.71 10.88 10.05
N ILE A 365 -31.73 11.77 9.80
CA ILE A 365 -30.42 11.68 10.47
C ILE A 365 -30.53 11.88 11.98
N LEU A 366 -31.34 12.83 12.45
CA LEU A 366 -31.56 13.03 13.88
C LEU A 366 -32.18 11.80 14.55
N SER A 367 -33.10 11.12 13.87
CA SER A 367 -33.67 9.86 14.36
C SER A 367 -32.63 8.74 14.46
N GLU A 368 -31.67 8.68 13.53
CA GLU A 368 -30.56 7.73 13.58
C GLU A 368 -29.57 8.07 14.71
N VAL A 369 -29.35 9.35 15.00
CA VAL A 369 -28.59 9.79 16.17
C VAL A 369 -29.23 9.25 17.45
N ASP A 370 -30.53 9.46 17.63
CA ASP A 370 -31.25 8.97 18.80
C ASP A 370 -31.18 7.44 18.92
N ARG A 371 -31.44 6.73 17.81
CA ARG A 371 -31.38 5.27 17.75
C ARG A 371 -30.01 4.73 18.14
N ILE A 372 -28.93 5.26 17.55
CA ILE A 372 -27.56 4.77 17.78
C ILE A 372 -27.05 5.17 19.17
N TYR A 373 -27.39 6.38 19.63
CA TYR A 373 -27.03 6.83 20.98
C TYR A 373 -27.66 5.94 22.05
N ALA A 374 -28.92 5.52 21.86
CA ALA A 374 -29.64 4.62 22.76
C ALA A 374 -29.02 3.21 22.85
N LEU A 375 -28.28 2.76 21.82
CA LEU A 375 -27.57 1.47 21.85
C LEU A 375 -26.41 1.43 22.86
N ALA A 376 -26.01 2.56 23.42
CA ALA A 376 -24.99 2.67 24.47
C ALA A 376 -23.66 1.95 24.15
N PHE A 377 -23.25 1.93 22.88
CA PHE A 377 -22.01 1.29 22.42
C PHE A 377 -20.78 1.73 23.26
N LYS A 378 -19.97 0.75 23.69
CA LYS A 378 -18.84 0.96 24.63
C LYS A 378 -17.47 1.17 23.96
N GLY A 379 -17.32 0.88 22.67
CA GLY A 379 -16.06 1.11 21.95
C GLY A 379 -15.81 2.60 21.70
N LYS A 380 -14.55 3.02 21.55
CA LYS A 380 -14.19 4.43 21.36
C LYS A 380 -14.83 5.06 20.10
N TYR A 381 -14.97 4.29 19.04
CA TYR A 381 -15.59 4.70 17.78
C TYR A 381 -16.18 3.48 17.06
N GLY A 382 -17.05 3.70 16.07
CA GLY A 382 -17.64 2.62 15.27
C GLY A 382 -16.60 1.95 14.38
N LYS A 383 -16.96 0.84 13.73
CA LYS A 383 -16.02 0.13 12.84
C LYS A 383 -15.59 1.04 11.68
N TYR A 384 -14.30 1.33 11.57
CA TYR A 384 -13.72 1.99 10.39
C TYR A 384 -13.40 0.90 9.35
N THR A 385 -14.19 0.85 8.30
CA THR A 385 -14.15 -0.21 7.28
C THR A 385 -13.14 0.11 6.17
N ALA A 386 -12.81 -0.89 5.35
CA ALA A 386 -11.94 -0.67 4.19
C ALA A 386 -12.56 0.34 3.21
N GLU A 387 -13.89 0.34 3.08
CA GLU A 387 -14.64 1.28 2.25
C GLU A 387 -14.54 2.72 2.79
N LEU A 388 -14.61 2.91 4.11
CA LEU A 388 -14.38 4.22 4.73
C LEU A 388 -12.93 4.68 4.53
N ALA A 389 -11.95 3.78 4.68
CA ALA A 389 -10.55 4.09 4.45
C ALA A 389 -10.26 4.48 2.98
N GLN A 390 -10.89 3.79 2.03
CA GLN A 390 -10.81 4.12 0.61
C GLN A 390 -11.46 5.47 0.29
N ALA A 391 -12.59 5.78 0.94
CA ALA A 391 -13.35 7.00 0.69
C ALA A 391 -12.73 8.26 1.31
N TYR A 392 -12.20 8.13 2.54
CA TYR A 392 -11.79 9.29 3.35
C TYR A 392 -10.30 9.26 3.75
N GLY A 393 -9.56 8.21 3.38
CA GLY A 393 -8.17 8.00 3.76
C GLY A 393 -8.02 7.16 5.03
N TYR A 394 -6.79 6.80 5.37
CA TYR A 394 -6.51 6.06 6.60
C TYR A 394 -6.86 6.90 7.83
N LEU A 395 -7.50 6.27 8.80
CA LEU A 395 -7.78 6.89 10.09
C LEU A 395 -6.54 6.76 10.97
N GLU A 396 -5.76 7.83 11.02
CA GLU A 396 -4.57 7.91 11.87
C GLU A 396 -4.90 8.65 13.17
N PHE A 397 -4.67 7.97 14.29
CA PHE A 397 -4.64 8.60 15.61
C PHE A 397 -3.18 8.73 16.03
N SER A 398 -2.65 9.96 16.07
CA SER A 398 -1.36 10.20 16.67
C SER A 398 -1.49 10.11 18.19
N GLU A 399 -0.85 9.10 18.79
CA GLU A 399 -0.74 9.01 20.25
C GLU A 399 0.46 9.82 20.72
N PHE A 400 0.19 10.94 21.40
CA PHE A 400 1.20 11.70 22.10
C PHE A 400 1.31 11.18 23.53
N LYS A 401 2.33 10.38 23.83
CA LYS A 401 2.60 9.87 25.17
C LYS A 401 3.81 10.56 25.80
N ARG A 402 3.70 10.89 27.09
CA ARG A 402 4.84 11.36 27.89
C ARG A 402 5.59 10.15 28.46
N ASP A 403 6.46 9.58 27.64
CA ASP A 403 7.28 8.43 28.02
C ASP A 403 8.68 8.85 28.51
N ASN A 404 8.70 9.63 29.59
CA ASN A 404 9.89 10.34 30.07
C ASN A 404 10.59 9.66 31.26
N LYS A 405 10.39 8.35 31.47
CA LYS A 405 10.95 7.62 32.63
C LYS A 405 11.74 6.38 32.21
N ILE A 406 12.87 6.15 32.86
CA ILE A 406 13.58 4.87 32.80
C ILE A 406 13.01 3.90 33.84
N VAL A 407 13.10 2.61 33.54
CA VAL A 407 12.66 1.52 34.43
C VAL A 407 13.90 0.80 34.95
N ILE A 408 14.02 0.73 36.27
CA ILE A 408 15.12 0.08 36.97
C ILE A 408 14.56 -1.13 37.73
N PRO A 409 15.06 -2.35 37.48
CA PRO A 409 14.69 -3.53 38.26
C PRO A 409 15.01 -3.34 39.75
N ASN A 410 14.05 -3.65 40.63
CA ASN A 410 14.27 -3.54 42.06
C ASN A 410 15.33 -4.54 42.59
N SER A 411 15.64 -5.58 41.83
CA SER A 411 16.74 -6.51 42.16
C SER A 411 18.08 -5.77 42.15
N LEU A 412 18.34 -4.93 41.14
CA LEU A 412 19.57 -4.13 41.08
C LEU A 412 19.72 -3.23 42.31
N LEU A 413 18.63 -2.57 42.71
CA LEU A 413 18.59 -1.67 43.87
C LEU A 413 18.80 -2.41 45.20
N LYS A 414 18.39 -3.67 45.28
CA LYS A 414 18.60 -4.51 46.47
C LYS A 414 20.03 -5.03 46.59
N ASP A 415 20.75 -5.17 45.47
CA ASP A 415 22.15 -5.59 45.41
C ASP A 415 23.14 -4.42 45.55
N PHE A 416 22.66 -3.22 45.91
CA PHE A 416 23.50 -2.04 46.09
C PHE A 416 24.54 -2.20 47.21
N ASP A 417 24.34 -3.09 48.17
CA ASP A 417 25.34 -3.39 49.21
C ASP A 417 26.58 -4.10 48.66
N VAL A 418 26.42 -4.88 47.58
CA VAL A 418 27.48 -5.70 46.97
C VAL A 418 27.98 -5.17 45.62
N ILE A 419 27.29 -4.21 45.01
CA ILE A 419 27.69 -3.57 43.76
C ILE A 419 28.48 -2.28 44.04
N ALA A 420 29.58 -2.07 43.32
CA ALA A 420 30.37 -0.83 43.41
C ALA A 420 29.58 0.42 42.94
N ASP A 421 29.88 1.59 43.49
CA ASP A 421 29.16 2.83 43.14
C ASP A 421 29.25 3.16 41.65
N GLY A 422 30.43 3.02 41.04
CA GLY A 422 30.63 3.32 39.61
C GLY A 422 29.84 2.40 38.69
N SER A 423 29.44 1.23 39.16
CA SER A 423 28.56 0.31 38.44
C SER A 423 27.15 0.89 38.30
N VAL A 424 26.68 1.62 39.31
CA VAL A 424 25.37 2.29 39.27
C VAL A 424 25.37 3.41 38.22
N ARG A 425 26.46 4.21 38.17
CA ARG A 425 26.65 5.22 37.12
C ARG A 425 26.59 4.60 35.71
N ILE A 426 27.34 3.52 35.48
CA ILE A 426 27.34 2.80 34.18
C ILE A 426 25.93 2.34 33.82
N TYR A 427 25.24 1.67 34.74
CA TYR A 427 23.91 1.12 34.47
C TYR A 427 22.89 2.22 34.14
N LEU A 428 22.87 3.30 34.94
CA LEU A 428 21.95 4.41 34.73
C LEU A 428 22.24 5.16 33.43
N ALA A 429 23.51 5.36 33.07
CA ALA A 429 23.90 5.98 31.80
C ALA A 429 23.42 5.15 30.60
N MET A 430 23.65 3.83 30.62
CA MET A 430 23.16 2.94 29.57
C MET A 430 21.62 2.92 29.50
N LYS A 431 20.93 2.94 30.65
CA LYS A 431 19.45 2.97 30.68
C LYS A 431 18.87 4.27 30.13
N LEU A 432 19.52 5.39 30.43
CA LEU A 432 19.12 6.70 29.92
C LEU A 432 19.32 6.77 28.40
N GLU A 433 20.46 6.31 27.90
CA GLU A 433 20.76 6.30 26.46
C GLU A 433 19.83 5.35 25.70
N GLU A 434 19.53 4.17 26.25
CA GLU A 434 18.53 3.24 25.70
C GLU A 434 17.16 3.91 25.58
N LYS A 435 16.79 4.76 26.55
CA LYS A 435 15.50 5.44 26.57
C LYS A 435 15.41 6.64 25.62
N ILE A 436 16.49 7.41 25.50
CA ILE A 436 16.51 8.64 24.69
C ILE A 436 16.78 8.33 23.22
N SER A 437 17.79 7.51 22.94
CA SER A 437 18.30 7.26 21.59
C SER A 437 17.87 5.92 21.00
N GLY A 438 17.27 5.03 21.80
CA GLY A 438 16.87 3.69 21.38
C GLY A 438 18.03 2.71 21.18
N ILE A 439 19.27 3.10 21.53
CA ILE A 439 20.46 2.27 21.39
C ILE A 439 20.48 1.20 22.49
N LYS A 440 20.68 -0.06 22.09
CA LYS A 440 20.66 -1.20 23.03
C LYS A 440 21.99 -1.93 23.15
N GLU A 441 22.92 -1.67 22.23
CA GLU A 441 24.20 -2.34 22.15
C GLU A 441 25.33 -1.30 22.22
N TYR A 442 26.31 -1.55 23.06
CA TYR A 442 27.33 -0.57 23.42
C TYR A 442 28.72 -1.20 23.32
N THR A 443 29.64 -0.51 22.66
CA THR A 443 31.08 -0.80 22.80
C THR A 443 31.59 -0.22 24.12
N LYS A 444 32.81 -0.59 24.50
CA LYS A 444 33.45 -0.01 25.69
C LYS A 444 33.60 1.51 25.57
N LYS A 445 33.92 2.01 24.37
CA LYS A 445 34.05 3.45 24.07
C LYS A 445 32.71 4.18 24.18
N ASP A 446 31.61 3.55 23.76
CA ASP A 446 30.28 4.13 23.95
C ASP A 446 29.98 4.33 25.43
N ILE A 447 30.28 3.33 26.26
CA ILE A 447 30.08 3.39 27.72
C ILE A 447 30.96 4.48 28.36
N GLN A 448 32.22 4.63 27.92
CA GLN A 448 33.09 5.72 28.38
C GLN A 448 32.46 7.09 28.14
N ARG A 449 31.91 7.29 26.94
CA ARG A 449 31.29 8.56 26.54
C ARG A 449 30.01 8.85 27.31
N ILE A 450 29.09 7.88 27.41
CA ILE A 450 27.77 8.12 28.02
C ILE A 450 27.82 8.19 29.54
N ALA A 451 28.75 7.46 30.18
CA ALA A 451 28.92 7.48 31.63
C ALA A 451 29.96 8.51 32.10
N ASP A 452 30.69 9.13 31.18
CA ASP A 452 31.78 10.08 31.43
C ASP A 452 32.83 9.55 32.43
N ILE A 453 33.39 8.37 32.11
CA ILE A 453 34.38 7.70 32.96
C ILE A 453 35.51 7.06 32.14
N SER A 454 36.67 6.93 32.79
CA SER A 454 37.84 6.29 32.19
C SER A 454 37.61 4.81 31.89
N GLU A 455 38.36 4.30 30.92
CA GLU A 455 38.37 2.88 30.54
C GLU A 455 38.62 1.94 31.73
N ARG A 456 39.60 2.30 32.57
CA ARG A 456 39.98 1.53 33.76
C ARG A 456 38.84 1.48 34.78
N THR A 457 38.08 2.57 34.91
CA THR A 457 36.89 2.62 35.77
C THR A 457 35.80 1.67 35.25
N ILE A 458 35.59 1.59 33.94
CA ILE A 458 34.64 0.64 33.35
C ILE A 458 35.07 -0.79 33.64
N GLU A 459 36.33 -1.16 33.38
CA GLU A 459 36.80 -2.52 33.61
C GLU A 459 36.64 -2.98 35.06
N ARG A 460 36.83 -2.05 36.01
CA ARG A 460 36.67 -2.33 37.43
C ARG A 460 35.22 -2.55 37.82
N ASN A 461 34.31 -1.68 37.37
CA ASN A 461 32.93 -1.65 37.83
C ASN A 461 31.97 -2.50 36.97
N MET A 462 32.31 -2.76 35.70
CA MET A 462 31.48 -3.57 34.81
C MET A 462 31.44 -5.06 35.21
N LYS A 463 32.47 -5.54 35.92
CA LYS A 463 32.58 -6.95 36.32
C LYS A 463 31.38 -7.40 37.15
N ASP A 464 30.97 -6.58 38.13
CA ASP A 464 29.87 -6.91 39.04
C ASP A 464 28.53 -6.96 38.29
N LEU A 465 28.28 -5.98 37.42
CA LEU A 465 27.06 -5.92 36.60
C LEU A 465 26.94 -7.12 35.65
N VAL A 466 28.07 -7.58 35.10
CA VAL A 466 28.10 -8.76 34.23
C VAL A 466 27.94 -10.05 35.03
N ALA A 467 28.62 -10.17 36.17
CA ALA A 467 28.54 -11.36 37.02
C ALA A 467 27.12 -11.58 37.58
N MET A 468 26.44 -10.49 37.94
CA MET A 468 25.06 -10.52 38.45
C MET A 468 23.99 -10.54 37.34
N GLY A 469 24.39 -10.52 36.06
CA GLY A 469 23.46 -10.61 34.93
C GLY A 469 22.64 -9.36 34.66
N TYR A 470 23.01 -8.20 35.20
CA TYR A 470 22.38 -6.91 34.89
C TYR A 470 22.81 -6.38 33.53
N ILE A 471 24.05 -6.68 33.13
CA ILE A 471 24.60 -6.36 31.80
C ILE A 471 25.14 -7.65 31.18
N CYS A 472 24.78 -7.91 29.94
CA CYS A 472 25.30 -9.01 29.15
C CYS A 472 26.46 -8.53 28.29
N LYS A 473 27.48 -9.38 28.10
CA LYS A 473 28.59 -9.14 27.17
C LYS A 473 28.68 -10.25 26.13
N ARG A 474 28.88 -9.89 24.86
CA ARG A 474 29.10 -10.84 23.76
C ARG A 474 30.39 -10.51 23.00
N ARG A 475 31.10 -11.54 22.53
CA ARG A 475 32.28 -11.38 21.67
C ARG A 475 31.86 -11.19 20.22
N THR A 476 32.49 -10.25 19.51
CA THR A 476 32.36 -10.12 18.06
C THR A 476 33.46 -10.93 17.35
N ASN A 477 33.60 -10.79 16.03
CA ASN A 477 34.31 -11.73 15.16
C ASN A 477 35.84 -11.77 15.46
N ARG A 478 36.33 -12.95 15.89
CA ARG A 478 37.73 -13.20 16.25
C ARG A 478 38.76 -12.86 15.16
N ARG A 479 38.37 -12.89 13.87
CA ARG A 479 39.29 -12.66 12.74
C ARG A 479 39.72 -11.20 12.57
N GLN A 480 39.06 -10.24 13.23
CA GLN A 480 39.33 -8.80 13.08
C GLN A 480 39.90 -8.10 14.33
N LYS A 481 40.32 -8.85 15.38
CA LYS A 481 40.82 -8.30 16.66
C LYS A 481 39.82 -7.36 17.39
N GLU A 482 38.54 -7.69 17.39
CA GLU A 482 37.49 -6.77 17.86
C GLU A 482 37.11 -6.86 19.37
N GLU A 483 36.56 -5.75 19.87
CA GLU A 483 36.11 -5.45 21.24
C GLU A 483 34.82 -6.20 21.65
N TYR A 484 34.49 -6.20 22.96
CA TYR A 484 33.22 -6.76 23.45
C TYR A 484 32.06 -5.77 23.21
N ILE A 485 30.89 -6.30 22.86
CA ILE A 485 29.62 -5.56 22.87
C ILE A 485 28.86 -5.87 24.15
N PHE A 486 28.38 -4.83 24.83
CA PHE A 486 27.59 -4.88 26.05
C PHE A 486 26.14 -4.47 25.77
N HIS A 487 25.19 -5.06 26.48
CA HIS A 487 23.80 -4.63 26.46
C HIS A 487 23.16 -4.87 27.84
N ILE A 488 22.16 -4.07 28.19
CA ILE A 488 21.42 -4.29 29.44
C ILE A 488 20.57 -5.55 29.29
N SER A 489 20.51 -6.37 30.34
CA SER A 489 19.68 -7.57 30.32
C SER A 489 18.21 -7.21 30.04
N PRO A 490 17.57 -7.84 29.03
CA PRO A 490 16.17 -7.56 28.71
C PRO A 490 15.21 -8.24 29.70
N TYR A 491 15.71 -9.16 30.52
CA TYR A 491 14.90 -9.94 31.46
C TYR A 491 15.11 -9.43 32.88
N PHE A 492 14.02 -9.05 33.56
CA PHE A 492 14.01 -8.79 35.00
C PHE A 492 12.82 -9.45 35.67
N SER A 493 12.98 -9.79 36.95
CA SER A 493 11.95 -10.48 37.73
C SER A 493 10.74 -9.57 37.98
N SER A 494 9.58 -9.93 37.41
CA SER A 494 8.31 -9.24 37.67
C SER A 494 7.87 -9.33 39.14
N VAL A 495 8.29 -10.39 39.86
CA VAL A 495 7.98 -10.62 41.28
C VAL A 495 8.61 -9.55 42.18
N GLN A 496 9.81 -9.07 41.84
CA GLN A 496 10.50 -8.06 42.65
C GLN A 496 10.08 -6.62 42.34
N GLY A 497 9.37 -6.42 41.22
CA GLY A 497 8.93 -5.10 40.75
C GLY A 497 10.05 -4.24 40.17
N PHE A 498 9.73 -2.97 39.92
CA PHE A 498 10.63 -1.98 39.37
C PHE A 498 10.45 -0.60 40.03
N THR A 499 11.46 0.25 39.86
CA THR A 499 11.44 1.67 40.23
C THR A 499 11.56 2.50 38.97
N MET A 500 10.80 3.59 38.87
CA MET A 500 10.87 4.52 37.74
C MET A 500 11.57 5.81 38.16
N LEU A 501 12.50 6.28 37.33
CA LEU A 501 13.13 7.60 37.47
C LEU A 501 12.90 8.40 36.20
N GLU A 502 12.63 9.71 36.32
CA GLU A 502 12.49 10.55 35.14
C GLU A 502 13.85 10.75 34.43
N ASN A 503 13.82 10.80 33.09
CA ASN A 503 15.02 10.94 32.27
C ASN A 503 15.81 12.21 32.62
N ALA A 504 15.11 13.32 32.90
CA ALA A 504 15.73 14.59 33.28
C ALA A 504 16.49 14.47 34.61
N VAL A 505 15.95 13.71 35.55
CA VAL A 505 16.54 13.48 36.87
C VAL A 505 17.80 12.64 36.74
N VAL A 506 17.74 11.54 35.99
CA VAL A 506 18.91 10.68 35.76
C VAL A 506 20.03 11.43 35.04
N LYS A 507 19.68 12.32 34.08
CA LYS A 507 20.64 13.19 33.41
C LYS A 507 21.31 14.16 34.38
N ALA A 508 20.54 14.80 35.27
CA ALA A 508 21.08 15.67 36.31
C ALA A 508 21.97 14.88 37.28
N MET A 509 21.55 13.66 37.67
CA MET A 509 22.35 12.77 38.52
C MET A 509 23.72 12.47 37.91
N LEU A 510 23.78 12.13 36.62
CA LEU A 510 25.03 11.82 35.92
C LEU A 510 26.00 13.01 35.86
N ASN A 511 25.47 14.23 35.76
CA ASN A 511 26.25 15.46 35.68
C ASN A 511 26.71 15.96 37.05
N ASP A 512 25.81 15.98 38.02
CA ASP A 512 26.00 16.77 39.24
C ASP A 512 26.35 15.89 40.46
N LEU A 513 26.02 14.60 40.44
CA LEU A 513 26.22 13.69 41.56
C LEU A 513 27.46 12.80 41.38
N THR A 514 28.13 12.56 42.51
CA THR A 514 29.12 11.49 42.62
C THR A 514 28.42 10.13 42.55
N ASP A 515 29.16 9.09 42.15
CA ASP A 515 28.62 7.73 42.01
C ASP A 515 27.92 7.23 43.28
N GLY A 516 28.48 7.57 44.46
CA GLY A 516 27.87 7.24 45.74
C GLY A 516 26.56 7.98 45.98
N GLU A 517 26.52 9.29 45.71
CA GLU A 517 25.30 10.12 45.87
C GLU A 517 24.19 9.63 44.92
N MET A 518 24.54 9.28 43.68
CA MET A 518 23.60 8.68 42.72
C MET A 518 22.98 7.39 43.26
N LYS A 519 23.81 6.53 43.84
CA LYS A 519 23.38 5.27 44.45
C LYS A 519 22.46 5.50 45.64
N LEU A 520 22.80 6.42 46.54
CA LEU A 520 21.93 6.79 47.66
C LEU A 520 20.59 7.35 47.18
N TYR A 521 20.61 8.31 46.26
CA TYR A 521 19.38 8.92 45.74
C TYR A 521 18.46 7.90 45.06
N SER A 522 19.03 7.02 44.23
CA SER A 522 18.27 5.94 43.57
C SER A 522 17.61 5.00 44.57
N TYR A 523 18.31 4.68 45.67
CA TYR A 523 17.78 3.84 46.73
C TYR A 523 16.66 4.53 47.52
N LEU A 524 16.78 5.83 47.77
CA LEU A 524 15.71 6.62 48.40
C LEU A 524 14.44 6.64 47.52
N CYS A 525 14.58 6.82 46.20
CA CYS A 525 13.45 6.73 45.27
C CYS A 525 12.77 5.35 45.31
N PHE A 526 13.56 4.27 45.39
CA PHE A 526 13.03 2.91 45.55
C PHE A 526 12.23 2.74 46.85
N MET A 527 12.77 3.23 47.96
CA MET A 527 12.08 3.14 49.26
C MET A 527 10.75 3.88 49.25
N VAL A 528 10.73 5.13 48.77
CA VAL A 528 9.52 5.96 48.69
C VAL A 528 8.53 5.40 47.67
N GLY A 529 8.98 4.76 46.58
CA GLY A 529 8.10 4.16 45.59
C GLY A 529 7.37 2.89 46.06
N LYS A 530 7.92 2.17 47.06
CA LYS A 530 7.34 0.93 47.60
C LYS A 530 6.21 1.18 48.60
N GLU A 531 6.34 2.24 49.38
CA GLU A 531 5.35 2.64 50.38
C GLU A 531 4.72 3.91 49.83
N SER A 532 3.44 3.88 49.43
CA SER A 532 2.72 5.05 48.87
C SER A 532 2.51 6.21 49.88
N LYS A 533 3.38 6.31 50.90
CA LYS A 533 3.43 7.22 52.04
C LYS A 533 4.90 7.45 52.47
N ASN A 534 5.09 8.34 53.45
CA ASN A 534 6.38 8.56 54.11
C ASN A 534 7.00 7.25 54.61
N CYS A 535 8.23 6.94 54.19
CA CYS A 535 9.01 5.81 54.69
C CYS A 535 10.08 6.27 55.71
N TRP A 536 10.48 5.40 56.63
CA TRP A 536 11.49 5.70 57.66
C TRP A 536 12.68 4.74 57.57
N ALA A 537 13.90 5.30 57.59
CA ALA A 537 15.12 4.51 57.75
C ALA A 537 16.15 5.27 58.58
N SER A 538 16.92 4.51 59.37
CA SER A 538 18.09 5.05 60.06
C SER A 538 19.26 5.22 59.09
N GLN A 539 20.19 6.13 59.40
CA GLN A 539 21.43 6.27 58.63
C GLN A 539 22.25 4.98 58.60
N LYS A 540 22.20 4.18 59.69
CA LYS A 540 22.83 2.86 59.75
C LYS A 540 22.21 1.91 58.71
N TYR A 541 20.87 1.83 58.67
CA TYR A 541 20.16 1.02 57.68
C TYR A 541 20.53 1.41 56.24
N LEU A 542 20.51 2.72 55.94
CA LEU A 542 20.89 3.21 54.62
C LEU A 542 22.34 2.85 54.29
N SER A 543 23.28 3.03 55.22
CA SER A 543 24.69 2.68 54.99
C SER A 543 24.87 1.19 54.68
N GLU A 544 24.17 0.30 55.38
CA GLU A 544 24.22 -1.14 55.11
C GLU A 544 23.66 -1.45 53.72
N LYS A 545 22.50 -0.88 53.37
CA LYS A 545 21.81 -1.17 52.10
C LYS A 545 22.50 -0.63 50.85
N ILE A 546 23.36 0.38 50.98
CA ILE A 546 24.14 0.90 49.86
C ILE A 546 25.64 0.57 49.95
N GLY A 547 26.04 -0.29 50.90
CA GLY A 547 27.40 -0.82 51.00
C GLY A 547 28.43 0.20 51.50
N LYS A 548 28.09 1.01 52.51
CA LYS A 548 28.97 2.03 53.12
C LYS A 548 29.40 1.62 54.52
N SER A 549 30.68 1.89 54.82
CA SER A 549 31.35 1.49 56.07
C SER A 549 30.99 2.32 57.31
N GLY A 550 30.01 3.22 57.25
CA GLY A 550 29.57 3.98 58.43
C GLY A 550 28.41 4.95 58.20
N HIS A 551 27.63 5.18 59.25
CA HIS A 551 26.44 6.06 59.23
C HIS A 551 26.77 7.54 58.99
N SER A 552 27.96 8.01 59.39
CA SER A 552 28.42 9.39 59.18
C SER A 552 28.57 9.76 57.69
N VAL A 553 28.82 8.77 56.83
CA VAL A 553 28.90 8.94 55.37
C VAL A 553 27.54 9.33 54.79
N ILE A 554 26.46 8.71 55.29
CA ILE A 554 25.10 9.01 54.85
C ILE A 554 24.73 10.46 55.19
N SER A 555 25.09 10.94 56.39
CA SER A 555 24.85 12.34 56.74
C SER A 555 25.49 13.29 55.72
N LYS A 556 26.79 13.11 55.44
CA LYS A 556 27.52 13.94 54.47
C LYS A 556 26.89 13.90 53.08
N MET A 557 26.53 12.71 52.60
CA MET A 557 25.88 12.55 51.29
C MET A 557 24.51 13.22 51.24
N THR A 558 23.71 13.14 52.29
CA THR A 558 22.42 13.85 52.35
C THR A 558 22.59 15.37 52.39
N ASP A 559 23.64 15.88 53.04
CA ASP A 559 23.94 17.32 53.05
C ASP A 559 24.34 17.80 51.64
N LEU A 560 25.19 17.03 50.94
CA LEU A 560 25.58 17.34 49.56
C LEU A 560 24.42 17.21 48.57
N LEU A 561 23.58 16.17 48.68
CA LEU A 561 22.35 16.05 47.89
C LEU A 561 21.41 17.23 48.12
N SER A 562 21.35 17.75 49.35
CA SER A 562 20.55 18.94 49.67
C SER A 562 21.14 20.20 49.07
N GLN A 563 22.46 20.37 49.12
CA GLN A 563 23.16 21.50 48.48
C GLN A 563 22.97 21.50 46.95
N LYS A 564 22.98 20.31 46.33
CA LYS A 564 22.75 20.11 44.89
C LYS A 564 21.26 20.14 44.51
N GLY A 565 20.36 20.35 45.46
CA GLY A 565 18.92 20.50 45.21
C GLY A 565 18.17 19.22 44.86
N PHE A 566 18.78 18.04 45.01
CA PHE A 566 18.09 16.76 44.80
C PHE A 566 17.15 16.41 45.94
N ILE A 567 17.47 16.85 47.15
CA ILE A 567 16.61 16.68 48.32
C ILE A 567 16.44 17.98 49.09
N THR A 568 15.39 18.08 49.88
CA THR A 568 15.25 19.08 50.94
C THR A 568 15.39 18.37 52.28
N LYS A 569 16.41 18.74 53.06
CA LYS A 569 16.67 18.19 54.40
C LYS A 569 16.20 19.14 55.50
N LYS A 570 15.34 18.67 56.40
CA LYS A 570 14.93 19.40 57.62
C LYS A 570 15.19 18.54 58.84
N THR A 571 15.97 19.05 59.79
CA THR A 571 16.29 18.35 61.04
C THR A 571 15.70 19.10 62.23
N PHE A 572 14.99 18.40 63.11
CA PHE A 572 14.37 18.96 64.31
C PHE A 572 14.42 17.97 65.48
N LYS A 573 14.40 18.50 66.70
CA LYS A 573 14.38 17.70 67.94
C LYS A 573 12.93 17.56 68.42
N ARG A 574 12.49 16.33 68.72
CA ARG A 574 11.18 16.03 69.32
C ARG A 574 11.39 14.98 70.41
N ASP A 575 10.92 15.24 71.63
CA ASP A 575 11.04 14.32 72.78
C ASP A 575 12.48 13.81 72.99
N GLU A 576 13.46 14.72 72.89
CA GLU A 576 14.90 14.44 72.94
C GLU A 576 15.52 13.65 71.78
N ILE A 577 14.71 13.21 70.83
CA ILE A 577 15.14 12.47 69.64
C ILE A 577 15.32 13.45 68.47
N MET A 578 16.45 13.33 67.76
CA MET A 578 16.70 14.07 66.53
C MET A 578 16.01 13.38 65.35
N HIS A 579 15.07 14.08 64.72
CA HIS A 579 14.38 13.63 63.52
C HIS A 579 14.89 14.40 62.31
N SER A 580 15.07 13.71 61.18
CA SER A 580 15.37 14.35 59.90
C SER A 580 14.35 13.92 58.86
N VAL A 581 13.74 14.89 58.20
CA VAL A 581 12.82 14.69 57.08
C VAL A 581 13.57 15.05 55.80
N TYR A 582 13.57 14.12 54.84
CA TYR A 582 14.17 14.28 53.53
C TYR A 582 13.06 14.22 52.49
N ASN A 583 12.83 15.33 51.79
CA ASN A 583 11.91 15.36 50.66
C ASN A 583 12.72 15.19 49.38
N LEU A 584 12.36 14.23 48.53
CA LEU A 584 12.95 14.11 47.19
C LEU A 584 12.31 15.19 46.31
N ASN A 585 13.13 16.05 45.71
CA ASN A 585 12.63 17.23 44.98
C ASN A 585 12.19 16.89 43.53
N TYR A 586 12.55 15.70 43.03
CA TYR A 586 12.24 15.23 41.68
C TYR A 586 11.48 13.90 41.65
#